data_AF-A0A7C1C4G1-F1
#
_entry.id   AF-A0A7C1C4G1-F1
#
_cell.length_a   1.000
_cell.length_b   1.000
_cell.length_c   1.000
_cell.angle_alpha   90.00
_cell.angle_beta   90.00
_cell.angle_gamma   90.00
#
_symmetry.space_group_name_H-M   'P 1'
#
loop_
_entity.id
_entity.type
_entity.pdbx_description
1 polymer ?
#
loop_
_entity_poly.entity_id
_entity_poly.type
_entity_poly.pdbx_seq_one_letter_code
_entity_poly.pdbx_strand_id
1 'polypeptide(L)' 'MNSNIFTQAGNWIFIGCMFIGIAIGIYYNVVAIGTLAGMGVGFIARGLININNEKRLDNTKQSK' A
#
# COMPACT_ATOMS: atom_id res chain seq x y z
N MET A 1 0.14 -21.90 12.84
CA MET A 1 -0.58 -20.66 12.44
C MET A 1 0.42 -19.52 12.37
N ASN A 2 1.08 -19.28 11.22
CA ASN A 2 1.94 -18.08 11.06
C ASN A 2 2.19 -17.74 9.58
N SER A 3 1.13 -17.40 8.85
CA SER A 3 1.21 -17.01 7.43
C SER A 3 0.39 -15.76 7.07
N ASN A 4 -0.13 -15.02 8.04
CA ASN A 4 -1.06 -13.91 7.77
C ASN A 4 -0.48 -12.51 8.01
N ILE A 5 0.60 -12.35 8.79
CA ILE A 5 1.04 -11.02 9.24
C ILE A 5 1.55 -10.12 8.09
N PHE A 6 2.24 -10.69 7.10
CA PHE A 6 2.80 -9.92 5.98
C PHE A 6 1.72 -9.50 4.96
N THR A 7 0.76 -10.39 4.68
CA THR A 7 -0.45 -10.05 3.89
C THR A 7 -1.32 -9.04 4.62
N GLN A 8 -1.40 -9.12 5.94
CA GLN A 8 -2.20 -8.23 6.77
C GLN A 8 -1.60 -6.82 6.87
N ALA A 9 -0.27 -6.70 6.90
CA ALA A 9 0.42 -5.41 6.86
C ALA A 9 0.13 -4.63 5.55
N GLY A 10 0.10 -5.33 4.41
CA GLY A 10 -0.28 -4.72 3.12
C GLY A 10 -1.74 -4.28 3.06
N ASN A 11 -2.64 -4.99 3.73
CA ASN A 11 -4.05 -4.59 3.83
C ASN A 11 -4.24 -3.39 4.76
N TRP A 12 -3.49 -3.33 5.85
CA TRP A 12 -3.55 -2.23 6.82
C TRP A 12 -3.00 -0.93 6.25
N ILE A 13 -1.91 -0.98 5.49
CA ILE A 13 -1.36 0.23 4.84
C ILE A 13 -2.32 0.76 3.76
N PHE A 14 -3.01 -0.13 3.05
CA PHE A 14 -4.04 0.25 2.08
C PHE A 14 -5.23 0.94 2.74
N ILE A 15 -5.73 0.37 3.85
CA ILE A 15 -6.82 0.98 4.63
C ILE A 15 -6.39 2.36 5.17
N GLY A 16 -5.17 2.49 5.69
CA GLY A 16 -4.66 3.76 6.21
C GLY A 16 -4.57 4.84 5.12
N CYS A 17 -4.10 4.49 3.93
CA CYS A 17 -4.02 5.41 2.80
C CYS A 17 -5.42 5.81 2.28
N MET A 18 -6.40 4.90 2.35
CA MET A 18 -7.78 5.22 1.99
C MET A 18 -8.40 6.22 2.99
N PHE A 19 -8.20 6.01 4.29
CA PHE A 19 -8.67 6.95 5.33
C PHE A 19 -7.99 8.32 5.21
N ILE A 20 -6.68 8.37 4.93
CA ILE A 20 -5.97 9.64 4.71
C ILE A 20 -6.55 10.39 3.51
N GLY A 21 -6.81 9.69 2.40
CA GLY A 21 -7.38 10.27 1.19
C GLY A 21 -8.79 10.83 1.42
N ILE A 22 -9.65 10.07 2.11
CA ILE A 22 -11.00 10.52 2.46
C ILE A 22 -10.93 11.75 3.39
N ALA A 23 -10.06 11.73 4.41
CA ALA A 23 -9.91 12.85 5.33
C ALA A 23 -9.51 14.15 4.61
N ILE A 24 -8.57 14.06 3.67
CA ILE A 24 -8.18 15.18 2.82
C ILE A 24 -9.34 15.61 1.91
N GLY A 25 -10.07 14.66 1.32
CA GLY A 25 -11.24 14.95 0.47
C GLY A 25 -12.37 15.66 1.22
N ILE A 26 -12.62 15.29 2.48
CA ILE A 26 -13.60 15.96 3.35
C ILE A 26 -13.15 17.39 3.66
N TYR A 27 -11.86 17.61 3.93
CA TYR A 27 -11.32 18.95 4.20
C TYR A 27 -11.55 19.94 3.04
N TYR A 28 -11.39 19.48 1.79
CA TYR A 28 -11.64 20.29 0.60
C TYR A 28 -13.08 20.25 0.10
N ASN A 29 -13.99 19.58 0.80
CA ASN A 29 -15.39 19.34 0.38
C ASN A 29 -15.53 18.56 -0.95
N VAL A 30 -14.45 17.93 -1.43
CA VAL A 30 -14.44 17.13 -2.65
C VAL A 30 -13.99 15.70 -2.34
N VAL A 31 -14.88 14.96 -1.68
CA VAL A 31 -14.63 13.59 -1.21
C VAL A 31 -14.22 12.65 -2.35
N ALA A 32 -14.77 12.84 -3.55
CA ALA A 32 -14.44 12.04 -4.74
C ALA A 32 -12.96 12.13 -5.15
N ILE A 33 -12.34 13.31 -5.02
CA ILE A 33 -10.92 13.50 -5.32
C ILE A 33 -10.07 12.84 -4.24
N GLY A 34 -10.47 13.00 -2.98
CA GLY A 34 -9.78 12.39 -1.84
C GLY A 34 -9.78 10.85 -1.88
N THR A 35 -10.90 10.23 -2.26
CA THR A 35 -11.00 8.77 -2.41
C THR A 35 -10.18 8.27 -3.60
N LEU A 36 -10.23 8.95 -4.75
CA LEU A 36 -9.40 8.60 -5.91
C LEU A 36 -7.90 8.71 -5.57
N ALA A 37 -7.51 9.78 -4.87
CA ALA A 37 -6.13 9.99 -4.44
C ALA A 37 -5.66 8.91 -3.46
N GLY A 38 -6.46 8.59 -2.43
CA GLY A 38 -6.14 7.54 -1.46
C GLY A 38 -6.03 6.15 -2.09
N MET A 39 -6.94 5.81 -3.02
CA MET A 39 -6.87 4.56 -3.77
C MET A 39 -5.65 4.52 -4.71
N GLY A 40 -5.37 5.62 -5.43
CA GLY A 40 -4.23 5.71 -6.34
C GLY A 40 -2.88 5.54 -5.62
N VAL A 41 -2.68 6.25 -4.51
CA VAL A 41 -1.45 6.12 -3.70
C VAL A 41 -1.33 4.71 -3.10
N GLY A 42 -2.43 4.13 -2.61
CA GLY A 42 -2.46 2.75 -2.11
C GLY A 42 -2.08 1.70 -3.17
N PHE A 43 -2.54 1.88 -4.41
CA PHE A 43 -2.16 1.02 -5.54
C PHE A 43 -0.67 1.13 -5.89
N ILE A 44 -0.13 2.35 -5.94
CA ILE A 44 1.29 2.60 -6.23
C ILE A 44 2.17 1.99 -5.13
N ALA A 45 1.83 2.22 -3.86
CA ALA A 45 2.57 1.67 -2.73
C ALA A 45 2.59 0.13 -2.77
N ARG A 46 1.46 -0.50 -3.10
CA ARG A 46 1.37 -1.96 -3.23
C ARG A 46 2.20 -2.49 -4.40
N GLY A 47 2.23 -1.78 -5.53
CA GLY A 47 3.11 -2.08 -6.66
C GLY A 47 4.60 -1.98 -6.28
N LEU A 48 4.99 -0.91 -5.57
CA LEU A 48 6.37 -0.68 -5.17
C LEU A 48 6.87 -1.70 -4.14
N ILE A 49 6.00 -2.08 -3.19
CA ILE A 49 6.29 -3.15 -2.22
C ILE A 49 6.48 -4.48 -2.94
N ASN A 50 5.66 -4.79 -3.95
CA ASN A 50 5.80 -6.03 -4.71
C ASN A 50 7.14 -6.08 -5.46
N ILE A 51 7.55 -4.97 -6.06
CA ILE A 51 8.87 -4.82 -6.71
C ILE A 51 10.02 -5.05 -5.73
N ASN A 52 9.94 -4.49 -4.51
CA ASN A 52 11.01 -4.64 -3.51
C ASN A 52 11.11 -6.08 -2.96
N ASN A 53 10.00 -6.80 -2.86
CA ASN A 53 10.03 -8.22 -2.49
C ASN A 53 10.71 -9.06 -3.59
N GLU A 54 10.52 -8.70 -4.85
CA GLU A 54 11.22 -9.32 -5.98
C GLU A 54 12.74 -9.09 -5.91
N LYS A 55 13.16 -7.86 -5.55
CA LYS A 55 14.59 -7.53 -5.34
C LYS A 55 15.22 -8.23 -4.14
N ARG A 56 14.43 -8.58 -3.12
CA ARG A 56 14.91 -9.32 -1.93
C ARG A 56 15.14 -10.80 -2.21
N LEU A 57 14.41 -11.37 -3.18
CA LEU A 57 14.61 -12.75 -3.64
C LEU A 57 15.84 -12.90 -4.56
N ASP A 58 16.19 -11.85 -5.31
CA ASP A 58 17.40 -11.82 -6.16
C ASP A 58 18.69 -11.76 -5.33
N ASN A 59 18.72 -10.93 -4.28
CA ASN A 59 19.89 -10.77 -3.41
C ASN A 59 20.20 -12.03 -2.55
N THR A 60 19.23 -12.93 -2.37
CA THR A 60 19.43 -14.19 -1.66
C THR A 60 19.87 -15.33 -2.59
N LYS A 61 19.64 -15.21 -3.91
CA LYS A 61 20.13 -16.17 -4.92
C LYS A 61 21.57 -15.89 -5.37
N GLN A 62 22.08 -14.68 -5.17
CA GLN A 62 23.47 -14.30 -5.46
C GLN A 62 24.49 -14.74 -4.40
N SER A 63 24.04 -15.17 -3.21
CA SER A 63 24.91 -15.69 -2.14
C SER A 63 24.67 -17.19 -1.89
N LYS A 64 24.45 -17.98 -2.95
CA LYS A 64 24.47 -19.44 -2.87
C LYS A 64 25.14 -20.04 -4.09
#